data_AF-A0A452YFM3-F1
#
_entry.id   AF-A0A452YFM3-F1
#
_cell.length_a   1.000
_cell.length_b   1.000
_cell.length_c   1.000
_cell.angle_alpha   90.00
_cell.angle_beta   90.00
_cell.angle_gamma   90.00
#
_symmetry.space_group_name_H-M   'P 1'
#
loop_
_entity.id
_entity.type
_entity.pdbx_description
1 polymer ?
#
loop_
_entity_poly.entity_id
_entity_poly.type
_entity_poly.pdbx_seq_one_letter_code
_entity_poly.pdbx_strand_id
1 'polypeptide(L)'
;MNPAEAEKVLSSLHSSLMPYQACRFILETSLMPNARFQAAGAIGDAAIREWGILTDDNKRSLILYCLNYVMEHTGSPDGYVQSKVSAVAARLLKRGWLEFPDQEKGAIFFEVEQSIQGMHGPNRQFAGINFLETLVSEFSPSTASSMGLPKEFHDQCQLSLEVKFLKDFYCWAQAAVFNTADKILNSNVTIPEEKACSAALRLMLQILSWSFKPTLEHENLDAKIKSGLRSDAINLRKFERSLVKPGSLWTDILISSAHTTWVLNFYTTLRQKYSYDTLWGDSPIAVSCRQLIVQLCSLAGAVFPNG
;
A
#
# COMPACT_ATOMS: atom_id res chain seq x y z
N MET A 1 37.52 -8.67 2.01
CA MET A 1 37.22 -7.26 1.66
C MET A 1 37.13 -6.48 2.96
N ASN A 2 37.84 -5.36 3.07
CA ASN A 2 37.78 -4.50 4.25
C ASN A 2 36.37 -3.86 4.33
N PRO A 3 35.64 -3.92 5.46
CA PRO A 3 34.32 -3.30 5.60
C PRO A 3 34.30 -1.82 5.19
N ALA A 4 35.35 -1.07 5.52
CA ALA A 4 35.45 0.35 5.16
C ALA A 4 35.58 0.58 3.66
N GLU A 5 36.27 -0.31 2.94
CA GLU A 5 36.39 -0.25 1.48
C GLU A 5 35.05 -0.58 0.81
N ALA A 6 34.35 -1.59 1.32
CA ALA A 6 33.01 -1.96 0.83
C ALA A 6 32.02 -0.80 1.01
N GLU A 7 31.99 -0.18 2.19
CA GLU A 7 31.13 0.97 2.47
C GLU A 7 31.46 2.17 1.59
N LYS A 8 32.75 2.42 1.32
CA LYS A 8 33.18 3.47 0.40
C LYS A 8 32.67 3.22 -1.02
N VAL A 9 32.74 1.97 -1.50
CA VAL A 9 32.20 1.60 -2.83
C VAL A 9 30.69 1.80 -2.88
N LEU A 10 29.95 1.33 -1.88
CA LEU A 10 28.49 1.50 -1.83
C LEU A 10 28.10 2.98 -1.77
N SER A 11 28.77 3.76 -0.92
CA SER A 11 28.55 5.22 -0.82
C SER A 11 28.83 5.90 -2.16
N SER A 12 29.91 5.49 -2.85
CA SER A 12 30.24 6.05 -4.17
C SER A 12 29.15 5.79 -5.20
N LEU A 13 28.56 4.59 -5.22
CA LEU A 13 27.46 4.23 -6.11
C LEU A 13 26.21 5.11 -5.85
N HIS A 14 25.82 5.29 -4.59
CA HIS A 14 24.66 6.10 -4.22
C HIS A 14 24.86 7.61 -4.53
N SER A 15 26.10 8.08 -4.46
CA SER A 15 26.46 9.46 -4.81
C SER A 15 26.70 9.69 -6.31
N SER A 16 26.79 8.62 -7.11
CA SER A 16 27.10 8.73 -8.53
C SER A 16 26.03 9.50 -9.27
N LEU A 17 26.45 10.31 -10.25
CA LEU A 17 25.55 11.02 -11.15
C LEU A 17 24.94 10.04 -12.16
N MET A 18 23.63 10.14 -12.39
CA MET A 18 22.90 9.36 -13.40
C MET A 18 23.22 7.85 -13.41
N PRO A 19 23.18 7.13 -12.26
CA PRO A 19 23.63 5.73 -12.19
C PRO A 19 22.66 4.74 -12.83
N TYR A 20 21.54 5.22 -13.40
CA TYR A 20 20.37 4.43 -13.78
C TYR A 20 20.71 3.24 -14.68
N GLN A 21 21.48 3.43 -15.75
CA GLN A 21 21.80 2.33 -16.67
C GLN A 21 22.65 1.24 -15.99
N ALA A 22 23.67 1.63 -15.22
CA ALA A 22 24.51 0.70 -14.48
C ALA A 22 23.71 -0.06 -13.41
N CYS A 23 22.84 0.64 -12.67
CA CYS A 23 22.01 0.02 -11.65
C CYS A 23 20.95 -0.93 -12.23
N ARG A 24 20.33 -0.58 -13.36
CA ARG A 24 19.44 -1.49 -14.11
C ARG A 24 20.21 -2.75 -14.53
N PHE A 25 21.40 -2.59 -15.09
CA PHE A 25 22.24 -3.74 -15.46
C PHE A 25 22.57 -4.64 -14.25
N ILE A 26 22.89 -4.07 -13.09
CA ILE A 26 23.13 -4.83 -11.85
C ILE A 26 21.85 -5.57 -11.41
N LEU A 27 20.68 -4.92 -11.48
CA LEU A 27 19.40 -5.52 -11.10
C LEU A 27 19.04 -6.75 -11.94
N GLU A 28 19.33 -6.71 -13.24
CA GLU A 28 19.03 -7.80 -14.18
C GLU A 28 20.08 -8.92 -14.16
N THR A 29 21.37 -8.60 -14.00
CA THR A 29 22.46 -9.56 -14.27
C THR A 29 23.18 -10.06 -13.02
N SER A 30 23.10 -9.34 -11.90
CA SER A 30 23.87 -9.72 -10.72
C SER A 30 23.24 -10.90 -9.99
N LEU A 31 24.04 -11.96 -9.82
CA LEU A 31 23.68 -13.10 -8.98
C LEU A 31 23.72 -12.79 -7.48
N MET A 32 24.21 -11.60 -7.09
CA MET A 32 24.32 -11.18 -5.69
C MET A 32 23.10 -10.36 -5.25
N PRO A 33 22.22 -10.87 -4.39
CA PRO A 33 21.02 -10.15 -3.93
C PRO A 33 21.34 -8.79 -3.29
N ASN A 34 22.43 -8.70 -2.51
CA ASN A 34 22.86 -7.45 -1.90
C ASN A 34 23.27 -6.38 -2.94
N ALA A 35 23.90 -6.78 -4.05
CA ALA A 35 24.26 -5.83 -5.11
C ALA A 35 22.99 -5.27 -5.79
N ARG A 36 22.00 -6.14 -6.05
CA ARG A 36 20.69 -5.75 -6.57
C ARG A 36 19.95 -4.80 -5.63
N PHE A 37 19.97 -5.08 -4.32
CA PHE A 37 19.38 -4.19 -3.31
C PHE A 37 20.02 -2.79 -3.31
N GLN A 38 21.35 -2.73 -3.33
CA GLN A 38 22.09 -1.46 -3.34
C GLN A 38 21.88 -0.70 -4.66
N ALA A 39 21.83 -1.40 -5.80
CA ALA A 39 21.50 -0.80 -7.08
C ALA A 39 20.09 -0.18 -7.11
N ALA A 40 19.08 -0.87 -6.56
CA ALA A 40 17.74 -0.30 -6.40
C ALA A 40 17.76 0.96 -5.53
N GLY A 41 18.48 0.91 -4.40
CA GLY A 41 18.67 2.06 -3.53
C GLY A 41 19.30 3.26 -4.24
N ALA A 42 20.39 3.03 -4.98
CA ALA A 42 21.09 4.07 -5.73
C ALA A 42 20.22 4.70 -6.82
N ILE A 43 19.35 3.93 -7.50
CA ILE A 43 18.33 4.49 -8.42
C ILE A 43 17.44 5.49 -7.68
N GLY A 44 16.89 5.09 -6.53
CA GLY A 44 15.99 5.93 -5.75
C GLY A 44 16.67 7.21 -5.26
N ASP A 45 17.89 7.11 -4.73
CA ASP A 45 18.61 8.27 -4.18
C ASP A 45 19.06 9.25 -5.27
N ALA A 46 19.55 8.72 -6.40
CA ALA A 46 19.90 9.56 -7.54
C ALA A 46 18.68 10.25 -8.14
N ALA A 47 17.58 9.51 -8.36
CA ALA A 47 16.36 10.08 -8.95
C ALA A 47 15.74 11.18 -8.08
N ILE A 48 15.77 11.06 -6.75
CA ILE A 48 15.27 12.11 -5.86
C ILE A 48 16.15 13.36 -5.92
N ARG A 49 17.47 13.19 -5.90
CA ARG A 49 18.46 14.28 -5.98
C ARG A 49 18.40 15.00 -7.34
N GLU A 50 18.20 14.25 -8.42
CA GLU A 50 18.28 14.71 -9.80
C GLU A 50 16.90 14.97 -10.40
N TRP A 51 15.82 14.91 -9.62
CA TRP A 51 14.44 14.95 -10.13
C TRP A 51 14.17 16.17 -11.02
N GLY A 52 14.70 17.34 -10.64
CA GLY A 52 14.52 18.59 -11.36
C GLY A 52 15.26 18.67 -12.71
N ILE A 53 16.22 17.77 -12.98
CA ILE A 53 16.96 17.71 -14.25
C ILE A 53 16.52 16.54 -15.15
N LEU A 54 15.75 15.59 -14.60
CA LEU A 54 15.19 14.49 -15.39
C LEU A 54 14.06 14.99 -16.29
N THR A 55 14.01 14.50 -17.52
CA THR A 55 12.85 14.67 -18.41
C THR A 55 11.66 13.88 -17.89
N ASP A 56 10.45 14.26 -18.26
CA ASP A 56 9.23 13.57 -17.83
C ASP A 56 9.22 12.11 -18.31
N ASP A 57 9.69 11.85 -19.53
CA ASP A 57 9.87 10.48 -20.05
C ASP A 57 10.84 9.64 -19.18
N ASN A 58 11.94 10.25 -18.72
CA ASN A 58 12.90 9.56 -17.86
C ASN A 58 12.32 9.27 -16.47
N LYS A 59 11.60 10.24 -15.88
CA LYS A 59 10.89 10.05 -14.60
C LYS A 59 9.91 8.88 -14.71
N ARG A 60 9.07 8.88 -15.74
CA ARG A 60 8.10 7.81 -16.02
C ARG A 60 8.79 6.46 -16.26
N SER A 61 9.83 6.45 -17.09
CA SER A 61 10.60 5.23 -17.40
C SER A 61 11.19 4.59 -16.15
N LEU A 62 11.70 5.38 -15.19
CA LEU A 62 12.25 4.86 -13.93
C LEU A 62 11.17 4.20 -13.07
N ILE A 63 10.00 4.84 -12.95
CA ILE A 63 8.87 4.28 -12.19
C ILE A 63 8.41 2.96 -12.81
N LEU A 64 8.14 2.96 -14.11
CA LEU A 64 7.68 1.77 -14.84
C LEU A 64 8.70 0.64 -14.82
N TYR A 65 9.99 0.96 -14.95
CA TYR A 65 11.05 -0.05 -14.83
C TYR A 65 11.00 -0.75 -13.47
N CYS A 66 10.97 0.01 -12.36
CA CYS A 66 10.93 -0.59 -11.04
C CYS A 66 9.62 -1.38 -10.80
N LEU A 67 8.49 -0.90 -11.31
CA LEU A 67 7.22 -1.60 -11.22
C LEU A 67 7.25 -2.93 -11.98
N ASN A 68 7.67 -2.91 -13.25
CA ASN A 68 7.77 -4.11 -14.09
C ASN A 68 8.75 -5.12 -13.50
N TYR A 69 9.89 -4.66 -12.99
CA TYR A 69 10.84 -5.53 -12.30
C TYR A 69 10.17 -6.31 -11.17
N VAL A 70 9.36 -5.64 -10.34
CA VAL A 70 8.63 -6.29 -9.24
C VAL A 70 7.61 -7.32 -9.74
N MET A 71 6.92 -7.01 -10.84
CA MET A 71 5.90 -7.90 -11.41
C MET A 71 6.48 -9.10 -12.17
N GLU A 72 7.69 -8.97 -12.72
CA GLU A 72 8.37 -10.03 -13.47
C GLU A 72 9.15 -10.99 -12.56
N HIS A 73 9.64 -10.50 -11.42
CA HIS A 73 10.51 -11.27 -10.51
C HIS A 73 9.78 -11.81 -9.27
N THR A 74 8.48 -12.07 -9.38
CA THR A 74 7.59 -12.48 -8.27
C THR A 74 7.96 -13.82 -7.64
N GLY A 75 8.69 -14.68 -8.35
CA GLY A 75 9.20 -15.96 -7.87
C GLY A 75 10.58 -15.91 -7.23
N SER A 76 11.20 -14.73 -7.12
CA SER A 76 12.54 -14.60 -6.53
C SER A 76 12.53 -14.96 -5.04
N PRO A 77 13.51 -15.76 -4.54
CA PRO A 77 13.64 -16.01 -3.11
C PRO A 77 14.08 -14.76 -2.32
N ASP A 78 14.60 -13.74 -3.01
CA ASP A 78 15.15 -12.52 -2.41
C ASP A 78 14.05 -11.47 -2.16
N GLY A 79 13.10 -11.80 -1.29
CA GLY A 79 11.93 -10.95 -1.01
C GLY A 79 12.29 -9.52 -0.58
N TYR A 80 13.41 -9.32 0.13
CA TYR A 80 13.85 -7.99 0.55
C TYR A 80 14.33 -7.11 -0.62
N VAL A 81 14.84 -7.70 -1.72
CA VAL A 81 15.18 -6.98 -2.95
C VAL A 81 13.89 -6.51 -3.63
N GLN A 82 12.89 -7.38 -3.72
CA GLN A 82 11.57 -7.05 -4.25
C GLN A 82 10.93 -5.91 -3.46
N SER A 83 10.93 -5.99 -2.13
CA SER A 83 10.44 -4.90 -1.25
C SER A 83 11.21 -3.59 -1.48
N LYS A 84 12.53 -3.64 -1.67
CA LYS A 84 13.33 -2.43 -1.93
C LYS A 84 12.99 -1.79 -3.27
N VAL A 85 12.87 -2.57 -4.34
CA VAL A 85 12.50 -2.05 -5.67
C VAL A 85 11.08 -1.49 -5.65
N SER A 86 10.15 -2.18 -4.99
CA SER A 86 8.78 -1.71 -4.79
C SER A 86 8.73 -0.37 -4.04
N ALA A 87 9.50 -0.23 -2.95
CA ALA A 87 9.62 1.03 -2.21
C ALA A 87 10.23 2.16 -3.05
N VAL A 88 11.20 1.86 -3.92
CA VAL A 88 11.75 2.83 -4.86
C VAL A 88 10.67 3.27 -5.86
N ALA A 89 9.93 2.34 -6.47
CA ALA A 89 8.83 2.67 -7.38
C ALA A 89 7.78 3.58 -6.71
N ALA A 90 7.33 3.23 -5.50
CA ALA A 90 6.39 4.02 -4.73
C ALA A 90 6.92 5.42 -4.41
N ARG A 91 8.19 5.52 -3.97
CA ARG A 91 8.88 6.78 -3.68
C ARG A 91 8.96 7.69 -4.91
N LEU A 92 9.34 7.13 -6.06
CA LEU A 92 9.42 7.90 -7.31
C LEU A 92 8.04 8.34 -7.82
N LEU A 93 7.03 7.47 -7.71
CA LEU A 93 5.65 7.81 -8.08
C LEU A 93 5.11 8.94 -7.19
N LYS A 94 5.37 8.89 -5.88
CA LYS A 94 5.03 9.99 -4.97
C LYS A 94 5.78 11.26 -5.31
N ARG A 95 7.09 11.17 -5.61
CA ARG A 95 7.90 12.34 -5.95
C ARG A 95 7.37 13.08 -7.17
N GLY A 96 6.90 12.36 -8.19
CA GLY A 96 6.29 12.94 -9.39
C GLY A 96 4.80 13.22 -9.28
N TRP A 97 4.17 12.93 -8.15
CA TRP A 97 2.71 12.85 -8.04
C TRP A 97 1.98 14.13 -8.46
N LEU A 98 2.51 15.30 -8.10
CA LEU A 98 1.90 16.59 -8.45
C LEU A 98 2.31 17.08 -9.85
N GLU A 99 3.36 16.50 -10.43
CA GLU A 99 3.85 16.82 -11.79
C GLU A 99 3.09 15.99 -12.85
N PHE A 100 2.71 14.75 -12.53
CA PHE A 100 2.01 13.88 -13.47
C PHE A 100 0.51 14.18 -13.56
N PRO A 101 -0.08 14.19 -14.78
CA PRO A 101 -1.52 14.28 -14.96
C PRO A 101 -2.21 13.01 -14.45
N ASP A 102 -3.49 13.12 -14.10
CA ASP A 102 -4.25 11.98 -13.57
C ASP A 102 -4.40 10.84 -14.59
N GLN A 103 -4.44 11.15 -15.89
CA GLN A 103 -4.44 10.14 -16.94
C GLN A 103 -3.18 9.26 -16.91
N GLU A 104 -2.02 9.84 -16.63
CA GLU A 104 -0.77 9.10 -16.56
C GLU A 104 -0.70 8.22 -15.31
N LYS A 105 -1.17 8.73 -14.17
CA LYS A 105 -1.33 7.93 -12.94
C LYS A 105 -2.28 6.76 -13.19
N GLY A 106 -3.41 7.02 -13.86
CA GLY A 106 -4.39 6.00 -14.24
C GLY A 106 -3.78 4.91 -15.13
N ALA A 107 -2.93 5.26 -16.10
CA ALA A 107 -2.24 4.28 -16.93
C ALA A 107 -1.29 3.37 -16.13
N ILE A 108 -0.54 3.94 -15.17
CA ILE A 108 0.32 3.15 -14.26
C ILE A 108 -0.55 2.21 -13.41
N PHE A 109 -1.64 2.72 -12.84
CA PHE A 109 -2.49 1.92 -11.97
C PHE A 109 -3.31 0.86 -12.70
N PHE A 110 -3.61 1.05 -13.98
CA PHE A 110 -4.23 0.01 -14.79
C PHE A 110 -3.38 -1.27 -14.80
N GLU A 111 -2.07 -1.17 -15.01
CA GLU A 111 -1.16 -2.34 -15.00
C GLU A 111 -1.11 -3.02 -13.61
N VAL A 112 -1.20 -2.22 -12.54
CA VAL A 112 -1.26 -2.71 -11.16
C VAL A 112 -2.57 -3.44 -10.90
N GLU A 113 -3.70 -2.88 -11.33
CA GLU A 113 -5.02 -3.50 -11.23
C GLU A 113 -5.06 -4.85 -11.95
N GLN A 114 -4.55 -4.93 -13.20
CA GLN A 114 -4.47 -6.19 -13.95
C GLN A 114 -3.68 -7.27 -13.18
N SER A 115 -2.64 -6.85 -12.45
CA SER A 115 -1.86 -7.75 -11.60
C SER A 115 -2.66 -8.22 -10.38
N ILE A 116 -3.38 -7.33 -9.71
CA ILE A 116 -4.21 -7.61 -8.51
C ILE A 116 -5.42 -8.49 -8.83
N GLN A 117 -5.96 -8.42 -10.05
CA GLN A 117 -7.04 -9.30 -10.50
C GLN A 117 -6.61 -10.78 -10.57
N GLY A 118 -5.30 -11.06 -10.54
CA GLY A 118 -4.77 -12.42 -10.42
C GLY A 118 -4.71 -13.21 -11.73
N MET A 119 -4.95 -12.56 -12.88
CA MET A 119 -4.93 -13.21 -14.20
C MET A 119 -3.57 -13.86 -14.55
N HIS A 120 -2.49 -13.35 -13.97
CA HIS A 120 -1.13 -13.85 -14.18
C HIS A 120 -0.62 -14.73 -13.02
N GLY A 121 -1.53 -15.24 -12.19
CA GLY A 121 -1.22 -16.14 -11.08
C GLY A 121 -1.00 -15.44 -9.72
N PRO A 122 -1.02 -16.22 -8.62
CA PRO A 122 -1.08 -15.69 -7.26
C PRO A 122 0.19 -14.93 -6.82
N ASN A 123 1.36 -15.27 -7.35
CA ASN A 123 2.60 -14.55 -7.03
C ASN A 123 2.58 -13.11 -7.57
N ARG A 124 2.12 -12.91 -8.81
CA ARG A 124 1.96 -11.57 -9.38
C ARG A 124 0.83 -10.80 -8.71
N GLN A 125 -0.25 -11.50 -8.34
CA GLN A 125 -1.31 -10.93 -7.51
C GLN A 125 -0.78 -10.37 -6.19
N PHE A 126 -0.02 -11.18 -5.46
CA PHE A 126 0.61 -10.79 -4.20
C PHE A 126 1.57 -9.60 -4.38
N ALA A 127 2.37 -9.58 -5.45
CA ALA A 127 3.28 -8.48 -5.73
C ALA A 127 2.54 -7.17 -6.04
N GLY A 128 1.45 -7.22 -6.82
CA GLY A 128 0.60 -6.07 -7.09
C GLY A 128 -0.03 -5.50 -5.81
N ILE A 129 -0.54 -6.38 -4.95
CA ILE A 129 -1.12 -5.97 -3.66
C ILE A 129 -0.05 -5.34 -2.74
N ASN A 130 1.12 -5.97 -2.59
CA ASN A 130 2.19 -5.42 -1.76
C ASN A 130 2.76 -4.11 -2.30
N PHE A 131 2.77 -3.92 -3.62
CA PHE A 131 3.12 -2.63 -4.21
C PHE A 131 2.14 -1.54 -3.76
N LEU A 132 0.82 -1.81 -3.78
CA LEU A 132 -0.15 -0.86 -3.26
C LEU A 132 -0.01 -0.63 -1.75
N GLU A 133 0.26 -1.66 -0.94
CA GLU A 133 0.55 -1.47 0.49
C GLU A 133 1.75 -0.55 0.71
N THR A 134 2.81 -0.74 -0.08
CA THR A 134 4.02 0.07 -0.05
C THR A 134 3.72 1.50 -0.51
N LEU A 135 2.91 1.67 -1.55
CA LEU A 135 2.49 2.97 -2.06
C LEU A 135 1.64 3.75 -1.05
N VAL A 136 0.62 3.11 -0.46
CA VAL A 136 -0.21 3.72 0.58
C VAL A 136 0.67 4.11 1.78
N SER A 137 1.63 3.26 2.17
CA SER A 137 2.60 3.60 3.23
C SER A 137 3.43 4.83 2.87
N GLU A 138 3.92 4.91 1.63
CA GLU A 138 4.76 6.02 1.19
C GLU A 138 3.98 7.34 1.20
N PHE A 139 2.67 7.32 0.92
CA PHE A 139 1.82 8.51 0.96
C PHE A 139 1.32 8.90 2.36
N SER A 140 1.34 7.97 3.32
CA SER A 140 0.99 8.26 4.71
C SER A 140 2.09 9.08 5.40
N PRO A 141 1.75 10.20 6.10
CA PRO A 141 2.75 11.03 6.78
C PRO A 141 3.59 10.31 7.83
N SER A 142 3.07 9.25 8.47
CA SER A 142 3.78 8.50 9.52
C SER A 142 4.89 7.59 8.98
N THR A 143 4.85 7.25 7.70
CA THR A 143 5.69 6.23 7.07
C THR A 143 6.35 6.70 5.79
N ALA A 144 6.09 7.93 5.36
CA ALA A 144 6.69 8.54 4.19
C ALA A 144 8.22 8.57 4.28
N SER A 145 8.88 8.23 3.17
CA SER A 145 10.32 8.37 3.08
C SER A 145 10.74 9.84 3.02
N SER A 146 11.96 10.13 3.48
CA SER A 146 12.53 11.48 3.36
C SER A 146 12.82 11.80 1.89
N MET A 147 12.26 12.92 1.40
CA MET A 147 12.50 13.44 0.05
C MET A 147 13.09 14.86 0.05
N GLY A 148 13.27 15.47 1.23
CA GLY A 148 13.71 16.87 1.34
C GLY A 148 12.70 17.89 0.78
N LEU A 149 11.41 17.53 0.72
CA LEU A 149 10.34 18.38 0.22
C LEU A 149 9.52 19.01 1.35
N PRO A 150 8.84 20.15 1.10
CA PRO A 150 8.00 20.81 2.10
C PRO A 150 6.83 19.92 2.56
N LYS A 151 6.34 20.17 3.78
CA LYS A 151 5.20 19.45 4.34
C LYS A 151 3.95 19.59 3.46
N GLU A 152 3.76 20.76 2.87
CA GLU A 152 2.62 21.09 2.00
C GLU A 152 2.55 20.16 0.78
N PHE A 153 3.72 19.79 0.23
CA PHE A 153 3.79 18.80 -0.85
C PHE A 153 3.22 17.45 -0.39
N HIS A 154 3.64 16.97 0.78
CA HIS A 154 3.17 15.71 1.34
C HIS A 154 1.67 15.75 1.68
N ASP A 155 1.19 16.86 2.23
CA ASP A 155 -0.23 17.06 2.55
C ASP A 155 -1.12 17.04 1.29
N GLN A 156 -0.63 17.62 0.18
CA GLN A 156 -1.30 17.60 -1.13
C GLN A 156 -1.30 16.20 -1.75
N CYS A 157 -0.17 15.49 -1.72
CA CYS A 157 -0.11 14.08 -2.16
C CYS A 157 -1.07 13.20 -1.38
N GLN A 158 -1.09 13.32 -0.05
CA GLN A 158 -1.97 12.54 0.83
C GLN A 158 -3.44 12.75 0.46
N LEU A 159 -3.89 14.02 0.40
CA LEU A 159 -5.27 14.37 0.07
C LEU A 159 -5.63 13.91 -1.35
N SER A 160 -4.73 14.11 -2.32
CA SER A 160 -4.97 13.69 -3.69
C SER A 160 -5.07 12.18 -3.84
N LEU A 161 -4.30 11.38 -3.08
CA LEU A 161 -4.43 9.93 -3.10
C LEU A 161 -5.77 9.49 -2.50
N GLU A 162 -6.12 10.05 -1.34
CA GLU A 162 -7.36 9.77 -0.61
C GLU A 162 -8.60 10.00 -1.48
N VAL A 163 -8.69 11.16 -2.13
CA VAL A 163 -9.86 11.55 -2.91
C VAL A 163 -9.94 10.80 -4.24
N LYS A 164 -8.81 10.54 -4.91
CA LYS A 164 -8.82 10.08 -6.30
C LYS A 164 -8.64 8.58 -6.50
N PHE A 165 -7.93 7.88 -5.61
CA PHE A 165 -7.50 6.49 -5.88
C PHE A 165 -7.67 5.53 -4.70
N LEU A 166 -7.73 6.03 -3.46
CA LEU A 166 -7.75 5.16 -2.27
C LEU A 166 -8.99 4.24 -2.23
N LYS A 167 -10.14 4.74 -2.69
CA LYS A 167 -11.38 3.96 -2.84
C LYS A 167 -11.21 2.83 -3.88
N ASP A 168 -10.57 3.11 -5.01
CA ASP A 168 -10.32 2.11 -6.05
C ASP A 168 -9.37 1.01 -5.56
N PHE A 169 -8.32 1.38 -4.82
CA PHE A 169 -7.39 0.41 -4.23
C PHE A 169 -8.10 -0.54 -3.27
N TYR A 170 -9.05 -0.01 -2.47
CA TYR A 170 -9.89 -0.82 -1.61
C TYR A 170 -10.75 -1.79 -2.41
N CYS A 171 -11.43 -1.31 -3.46
CA CYS A 171 -12.24 -2.14 -4.36
C CYS A 171 -11.42 -3.27 -4.99
N TRP A 172 -10.21 -2.98 -5.46
CA TRP A 172 -9.35 -3.98 -6.08
C TRP A 172 -8.91 -5.05 -5.08
N ALA A 173 -8.55 -4.65 -3.86
CA ALA A 173 -8.22 -5.59 -2.79
C ALA A 173 -9.43 -6.45 -2.41
N GLN A 174 -10.62 -5.85 -2.29
CA GLN A 174 -11.86 -6.55 -2.02
C GLN A 174 -12.20 -7.57 -3.11
N ALA A 175 -12.10 -7.18 -4.38
CA ALA A 175 -12.31 -8.07 -5.52
C ALA A 175 -11.29 -9.23 -5.53
N ALA A 176 -10.02 -8.97 -5.20
CA ALA A 176 -8.99 -10.01 -5.09
C ALA A 176 -9.35 -11.06 -4.02
N VAL A 177 -9.86 -10.63 -2.86
CA VAL A 177 -10.36 -11.54 -1.83
C VAL A 177 -11.58 -12.34 -2.33
N PHE A 178 -12.56 -11.68 -2.95
CA PHE A 178 -13.76 -12.36 -3.45
C PHE A 178 -13.45 -13.41 -4.52
N ASN A 179 -12.56 -13.07 -5.45
CA ASN A 179 -12.16 -13.97 -6.54
C ASN A 179 -11.36 -15.19 -6.06
N THR A 180 -10.76 -15.11 -4.86
CA THR A 180 -9.98 -16.22 -4.27
C THR A 180 -10.74 -16.96 -3.17
N ALA A 181 -11.81 -16.37 -2.63
CA ALA A 181 -12.52 -16.89 -1.47
C ALA A 181 -13.05 -18.32 -1.67
N ASP A 182 -13.70 -18.60 -2.80
CA ASP A 182 -14.25 -19.94 -3.06
C ASP A 182 -13.16 -21.02 -3.05
N LYS A 183 -12.04 -20.75 -3.73
CA LYS A 183 -10.86 -21.65 -3.72
C LYS A 183 -10.35 -21.84 -2.30
N ILE A 184 -10.16 -20.74 -1.56
CA ILE A 184 -9.68 -20.73 -0.17
C ILE A 184 -10.58 -21.56 0.74
N LEU A 185 -11.90 -21.48 0.58
CA LEU A 185 -12.84 -22.20 1.43
C LEU A 185 -12.96 -23.67 1.01
N ASN A 186 -13.03 -23.97 -0.29
CA ASN A 186 -13.48 -25.27 -0.78
C ASN A 186 -12.38 -26.19 -1.30
N SER A 187 -11.14 -25.71 -1.47
CA SER A 187 -10.02 -26.49 -2.02
C SER A 187 -8.82 -26.61 -1.05
N ASN A 188 -7.93 -27.57 -1.32
CA ASN A 188 -6.58 -27.60 -0.73
C ASN A 188 -5.74 -26.52 -1.42
N VAL A 189 -5.75 -25.33 -0.83
CA VAL A 189 -5.20 -24.12 -1.44
C VAL A 189 -3.68 -24.10 -1.34
N THR A 190 -3.05 -23.52 -2.36
CA THR A 190 -1.60 -23.36 -2.37
C THR A 190 -1.18 -22.17 -1.49
N ILE A 191 -0.02 -22.28 -0.85
CA ILE A 191 0.55 -21.21 -0.01
C ILE A 191 0.54 -19.82 -0.70
N PRO A 192 0.82 -19.68 -2.01
CA PRO A 192 0.74 -18.40 -2.73
C PRO A 192 -0.65 -17.75 -2.74
N GLU A 193 -1.72 -18.52 -2.89
CA GLU A 193 -3.09 -18.00 -2.95
C GLU A 193 -3.53 -17.46 -1.59
N GLU A 194 -3.21 -18.17 -0.51
CA GLU A 194 -3.47 -17.70 0.85
C GLU A 194 -2.66 -16.43 1.18
N LYS A 195 -1.41 -16.36 0.73
CA LYS A 195 -0.57 -15.15 0.86
C LYS A 195 -1.17 -13.95 0.14
N ALA A 196 -1.64 -14.12 -1.09
CA ALA A 196 -2.29 -13.06 -1.86
C ALA A 196 -3.57 -12.57 -1.16
N CYS A 197 -4.43 -13.48 -0.71
CA CYS A 197 -5.66 -13.12 0.00
C CYS A 197 -5.38 -12.43 1.35
N SER A 198 -4.44 -12.96 2.15
CA SER A 198 -4.02 -12.32 3.40
C SER A 198 -3.46 -10.91 3.14
N ALA A 199 -2.67 -10.71 2.08
CA ALA A 199 -2.19 -9.39 1.70
C ALA A 199 -3.33 -8.45 1.29
N ALA A 200 -4.32 -8.91 0.54
CA ALA A 200 -5.46 -8.08 0.16
C ALA A 200 -6.27 -7.61 1.38
N LEU A 201 -6.46 -8.49 2.37
CA LEU A 201 -7.09 -8.14 3.65
C LEU A 201 -6.25 -7.12 4.44
N ARG A 202 -4.91 -7.26 4.46
CA ARG A 202 -4.01 -6.29 5.11
C ARG A 202 -4.03 -4.93 4.41
N LEU A 203 -4.08 -4.89 3.08
CA LEU A 203 -4.22 -3.64 2.32
C LEU A 203 -5.54 -2.95 2.66
N MET A 204 -6.67 -3.67 2.69
CA MET A 204 -7.95 -3.10 3.12
C MET A 204 -7.88 -2.53 4.55
N LEU A 205 -7.25 -3.26 5.48
CA LEU A 205 -7.03 -2.79 6.85
C LEU A 205 -6.17 -1.51 6.90
N GLN A 206 -5.07 -1.47 6.13
CA GLN A 206 -4.18 -0.31 6.06
C GLN A 206 -4.92 0.92 5.51
N ILE A 207 -5.72 0.74 4.47
CA ILE A 207 -6.56 1.80 3.89
C ILE A 207 -7.59 2.29 4.91
N LEU A 208 -8.26 1.40 5.65
CA LEU A 208 -9.18 1.80 6.70
C LEU A 208 -8.46 2.39 7.94
N SER A 209 -7.15 2.20 8.06
CA SER A 209 -6.32 2.86 9.08
C SER A 209 -5.77 4.22 8.60
N TRP A 210 -6.17 4.66 7.41
CA TRP A 210 -5.80 5.95 6.85
C TRP A 210 -6.33 7.11 7.70
N SER A 211 -5.55 8.19 7.78
CA SER A 211 -5.95 9.42 8.49
C SER A 211 -6.83 10.29 7.58
N PHE A 212 -8.07 9.83 7.34
CA PHE A 212 -9.05 10.53 6.51
C PHE A 212 -9.23 11.98 6.96
N LYS A 213 -9.13 12.90 6.00
CA LYS A 213 -9.35 14.32 6.29
C LYS A 213 -10.87 14.59 6.30
N PRO A 214 -11.39 15.32 7.30
CA PRO A 214 -12.79 15.71 7.29
C PRO A 214 -13.11 16.48 6.01
N THR A 215 -14.15 16.08 5.29
CA THR A 215 -14.73 16.94 4.26
C THR A 215 -15.18 18.24 4.91
N LEU A 216 -14.95 19.39 4.26
CA LEU A 216 -15.25 20.75 4.75
C LEU A 216 -16.67 20.91 5.33
N GLU A 217 -17.63 20.06 4.92
CA GLU A 217 -18.99 20.00 5.44
C GLU A 217 -19.06 19.76 6.97
N HIS A 218 -18.08 19.07 7.57
CA HIS A 218 -18.07 18.71 8.99
C HIS A 218 -17.20 19.61 9.89
N GLU A 219 -16.35 20.50 9.34
CA GLU A 219 -15.55 21.42 10.16
C GLU A 219 -16.46 22.35 11.00
N ASN A 220 -17.63 22.71 10.47
CA ASN A 220 -18.62 23.55 11.15
C ASN A 220 -19.32 22.85 12.33
N LEU A 221 -19.43 21.52 12.31
CA LEU A 221 -20.09 20.76 13.38
C LEU A 221 -19.11 20.44 14.53
N ASP A 222 -17.89 20.02 14.18
CA ASP A 222 -16.82 19.72 15.15
C ASP A 222 -16.31 20.97 15.87
N ALA A 223 -16.27 22.14 15.21
CA ALA A 223 -15.92 23.41 15.84
C ALA A 223 -16.91 23.80 16.95
N LYS A 224 -18.19 23.42 16.81
CA LYS A 224 -19.25 23.74 17.78
C LYS A 224 -19.14 22.87 19.05
N ILE A 225 -18.75 21.60 18.90
CA ILE A 225 -18.58 20.64 19.99
C ILE A 225 -17.30 20.91 20.81
N LYS A 226 -16.24 21.42 20.16
CA LYS A 226 -14.93 21.71 20.78
C LYS A 226 -14.94 22.82 21.83
N SER A 227 -16.02 23.62 21.93
CA SER A 227 -16.13 24.72 22.91
C SER A 227 -16.48 24.27 24.34
N GLY A 228 -16.84 22.99 24.57
CA GLY A 228 -17.57 22.61 25.77
C GLY A 228 -16.93 21.65 26.80
N LEU A 229 -15.89 20.85 26.50
CA LEU A 229 -15.53 19.72 27.39
C LEU A 229 -14.11 19.79 28.00
N ARG A 230 -14.07 19.80 29.34
CA ARG A 230 -12.89 19.64 30.22
C ARG A 230 -12.61 18.15 30.52
N SER A 231 -11.32 17.83 30.63
CA SER A 231 -10.62 16.60 31.10
C SER A 231 -11.06 15.20 30.63
N ASP A 232 -12.34 14.88 30.46
CA ASP A 232 -12.80 13.57 29.92
C ASP A 232 -12.48 13.42 28.42
N ALA A 233 -12.17 14.55 27.78
CA ALA A 233 -11.75 14.63 26.39
C ALA A 233 -10.46 13.86 26.07
N ILE A 234 -9.60 13.53 27.04
CA ILE A 234 -8.32 12.84 26.73
C ILE A 234 -8.55 11.35 26.40
N ASN A 235 -9.44 10.67 27.13
CA ASN A 235 -9.81 9.28 26.84
C ASN A 235 -10.74 9.19 25.63
N LEU A 236 -11.70 10.11 25.50
CA LEU A 236 -12.52 10.25 24.29
C LEU A 236 -11.67 10.55 23.05
N ARG A 237 -10.64 11.42 23.12
CA ARG A 237 -9.71 11.67 22.00
C ARG A 237 -8.87 10.45 21.64
N LYS A 238 -8.54 9.57 22.60
CA LYS A 238 -7.87 8.29 22.30
C LYS A 238 -8.80 7.35 21.52
N PHE A 239 -10.08 7.28 21.90
CA PHE A 239 -11.09 6.52 21.16
C PHE A 239 -11.44 7.15 19.81
N GLU A 240 -11.57 8.47 19.71
CA GLU A 240 -11.79 9.18 18.45
C GLU A 240 -10.64 9.01 17.46
N ARG A 241 -9.40 8.87 17.95
CA ARG A 241 -8.23 8.53 17.13
C ARG A 241 -8.22 7.09 16.62
N SER A 242 -9.02 6.20 17.22
CA SER A 242 -9.24 4.83 16.71
C SER A 242 -10.46 4.72 15.79
N LEU A 243 -11.28 5.77 15.66
CA LEU A 243 -12.43 5.75 14.77
C LEU A 243 -12.01 6.03 13.34
N VAL A 244 -12.56 5.24 12.43
CA VAL A 244 -12.36 5.39 10.99
C VAL A 244 -13.47 6.25 10.44
N LYS A 245 -13.13 7.42 9.90
CA LYS A 245 -14.11 8.41 9.43
C LYS A 245 -13.97 8.68 7.94
N PRO A 246 -14.27 7.70 7.07
CA PRO A 246 -14.28 7.94 5.64
C PRO A 246 -15.50 8.79 5.25
N GLY A 247 -15.41 9.49 4.12
CA GLY A 247 -16.51 10.31 3.61
C GLY A 247 -17.70 9.49 3.11
N SER A 248 -18.82 10.17 2.81
CA SER A 248 -20.06 9.56 2.27
C SER A 248 -19.88 8.80 0.95
N LEU A 249 -18.82 9.13 0.20
CA LEU A 249 -18.44 8.37 -0.99
C LEU A 249 -18.06 6.91 -0.69
N TRP A 250 -17.85 6.52 0.57
CA TRP A 250 -17.52 5.15 0.96
C TRP A 250 -18.74 4.35 1.43
N THR A 251 -19.91 4.97 1.56
CA THR A 251 -21.13 4.35 2.09
C THR A 251 -21.56 3.13 1.26
N ASP A 252 -21.49 3.24 -0.07
CA ASP A 252 -21.82 2.17 -0.99
C ASP A 252 -20.98 0.91 -0.76
N ILE A 253 -19.67 1.08 -0.58
CA ILE A 253 -18.73 -0.02 -0.40
C ILE A 253 -18.75 -0.56 1.03
N LEU A 254 -18.74 0.30 2.05
CA LEU A 254 -18.52 -0.14 3.43
C LEU A 254 -19.81 -0.51 4.16
N ILE A 255 -20.94 0.09 3.78
CA ILE A 255 -22.24 -0.09 4.45
C ILE A 255 -23.21 -0.86 3.56
N SER A 256 -23.47 -0.36 2.35
CA SER A 256 -24.55 -0.89 1.49
C SER A 256 -24.23 -2.23 0.82
N SER A 257 -22.95 -2.58 0.67
CA SER A 257 -22.50 -3.78 -0.06
C SER A 257 -22.62 -5.10 0.73
N ALA A 258 -23.07 -5.06 1.99
CA ALA A 258 -22.99 -6.17 2.94
C ALA A 258 -21.56 -6.73 3.17
N HIS A 259 -20.51 -5.96 2.83
CA HIS A 259 -19.12 -6.39 2.94
C HIS A 259 -18.74 -6.83 4.36
N THR A 260 -19.14 -6.08 5.39
CA THR A 260 -18.86 -6.43 6.79
C THR A 260 -19.43 -7.81 7.15
N THR A 261 -20.67 -8.08 6.75
CA THR A 261 -21.32 -9.39 6.94
C THR A 261 -20.58 -10.48 6.17
N TRP A 262 -20.15 -10.19 4.95
CA TRP A 262 -19.38 -11.13 4.15
C TRP A 262 -18.05 -11.51 4.82
N VAL A 263 -17.28 -10.53 5.34
CA VAL A 263 -15.99 -10.79 6.00
C VAL A 263 -16.18 -11.62 7.28
N LEU A 264 -17.23 -11.34 8.05
CA LEU A 264 -17.59 -12.14 9.24
C LEU A 264 -17.91 -13.59 8.89
N ASN A 265 -18.71 -13.80 7.84
CA ASN A 265 -19.05 -15.14 7.36
C ASN A 265 -17.82 -15.86 6.83
N PHE A 266 -16.99 -15.18 6.02
CA PHE A 266 -15.74 -15.70 5.49
C PHE A 266 -14.81 -16.19 6.61
N TYR A 267 -14.60 -15.37 7.64
CA TYR A 267 -13.81 -15.76 8.83
C TYR A 267 -14.41 -16.96 9.57
N THR A 268 -15.74 -17.00 9.72
CA THR A 268 -16.44 -18.09 10.41
C THR A 268 -16.28 -19.41 9.67
N THR A 269 -16.45 -19.42 8.34
CA THR A 269 -16.26 -20.62 7.51
C THR A 269 -14.80 -21.08 7.52
N LEU A 270 -13.85 -20.15 7.42
CA LEU A 270 -12.43 -20.49 7.56
C LEU A 270 -12.13 -21.15 8.92
N ARG A 271 -12.64 -20.59 10.01
CA ARG A 271 -12.46 -21.16 11.36
C ARG A 271 -13.03 -22.59 11.47
N GLN A 272 -14.16 -22.86 10.81
CA GLN A 272 -14.73 -24.22 10.77
C GLN A 272 -13.84 -25.18 9.97
N LYS A 273 -13.35 -24.75 8.80
CA LYS A 273 -12.44 -25.53 7.94
C LYS A 273 -11.18 -25.96 8.69
N TYR A 274 -10.57 -25.05 9.45
CA TYR A 274 -9.33 -25.30 10.20
C TYR A 274 -9.57 -25.61 11.68
N SER A 275 -10.77 -26.09 12.05
CA SER A 275 -11.15 -26.32 13.45
C SER A 275 -10.25 -27.30 14.22
N TYR A 276 -9.58 -28.21 13.51
CA TYR A 276 -8.63 -29.17 14.09
C TYR A 276 -7.18 -28.66 14.14
N ASP A 277 -6.90 -27.51 13.51
CA ASP A 277 -5.57 -26.90 13.51
C ASP A 277 -5.47 -25.90 14.67
N THR A 278 -4.75 -26.29 15.71
CA THR A 278 -4.53 -25.44 16.89
C THR A 278 -3.75 -24.15 16.60
N LEU A 279 -3.00 -24.10 15.49
CA LEU A 279 -2.20 -22.95 15.08
C LEU A 279 -2.91 -22.05 14.05
N TRP A 280 -4.09 -22.45 13.56
CA TRP A 280 -4.87 -21.67 12.60
C TRP A 280 -5.14 -20.24 13.07
N GLY A 281 -5.33 -20.05 14.38
CA GLY A 281 -5.53 -18.74 14.98
C GLY A 281 -4.43 -17.74 14.59
N ASP A 282 -3.19 -18.20 14.44
CA ASP A 282 -2.01 -17.40 14.12
C ASP A 282 -1.69 -17.38 12.62
N SER A 283 -2.55 -17.98 11.78
CA SER A 283 -2.36 -17.93 10.33
C SER A 283 -2.47 -16.49 9.83
N PRO A 284 -1.67 -16.09 8.81
CA PRO A 284 -1.71 -14.73 8.28
C PRO A 284 -3.09 -14.30 7.82
N ILE A 285 -3.87 -15.19 7.21
CA ILE A 285 -5.24 -14.87 6.76
C ILE A 285 -6.21 -14.69 7.94
N ALA A 286 -6.10 -15.50 9.01
CA ALA A 286 -6.95 -15.38 10.18
C ALA A 286 -6.67 -14.08 10.96
N VAL A 287 -5.40 -13.72 11.11
CA VAL A 287 -4.98 -12.46 11.74
C VAL A 287 -5.50 -11.26 10.95
N SER A 288 -5.27 -11.23 9.63
CA SER A 288 -5.73 -10.13 8.76
C SER A 288 -7.25 -9.97 8.78
N CYS A 289 -8.00 -11.07 8.71
CA CYS A 289 -9.47 -11.05 8.82
C CYS A 289 -9.94 -10.44 10.14
N ARG A 290 -9.40 -10.89 11.29
CA ARG A 290 -9.82 -10.37 12.59
C ARG A 290 -9.52 -8.89 12.74
N GLN A 291 -8.33 -8.45 12.33
CA GLN A 291 -7.95 -7.05 12.39
C GLN A 291 -8.85 -6.20 11.49
N LEU A 292 -9.15 -6.65 10.27
CA LEU A 292 -10.07 -5.97 9.37
C LEU A 292 -11.49 -5.87 9.96
N ILE A 293 -12.00 -6.95 10.57
CA ILE A 293 -13.30 -6.95 11.26
C ILE A 293 -13.32 -5.89 12.36
N VAL A 294 -12.30 -5.85 13.22
CA VAL A 294 -12.19 -4.85 14.29
C VAL A 294 -12.19 -3.44 13.71
N GLN A 295 -11.45 -3.21 12.61
CA GLN A 295 -11.40 -1.91 11.95
C GLN A 295 -12.75 -1.51 11.34
N LEU A 296 -13.46 -2.44 10.70
CA LEU A 296 -14.81 -2.20 10.17
C LEU A 296 -15.81 -1.85 11.29
N CYS A 297 -15.68 -2.45 12.48
CA CYS A 297 -16.49 -2.09 13.65
C CYS A 297 -16.18 -0.69 14.21
N SER A 298 -15.07 -0.07 13.81
CA SER A 298 -14.69 1.28 14.23
C SER A 298 -15.10 2.39 13.26
N LEU A 299 -15.85 2.06 12.21
CA LEU A 299 -16.41 3.04 11.27
C LEU A 299 -17.32 4.04 12.00
N ALA A 300 -17.17 5.31 11.67
CA ALA A 300 -17.94 6.41 12.23
C ALA A 300 -18.05 7.59 11.25
N GLY A 301 -18.93 8.55 11.55
CA GLY A 301 -19.04 9.80 10.79
C GLY A 301 -19.85 9.69 9.50
N ALA A 302 -19.48 10.48 8.50
CA ALA A 302 -20.25 10.72 7.27
C ALA A 302 -20.46 9.49 6.36
N VAL A 303 -19.79 8.38 6.65
CA VAL A 303 -19.99 7.10 5.95
C VAL A 303 -21.38 6.51 6.22
N PHE A 304 -22.03 6.85 7.34
CA PHE A 304 -23.39 6.43 7.60
C PHE A 304 -24.37 7.45 7.00
N PRO A 305 -25.39 7.00 6.23
CA PRO A 305 -26.40 7.89 5.73
C PRO A 305 -27.14 8.54 6.92
N ASN A 306 -27.41 9.84 6.82
CA ASN A 306 -28.28 10.52 7.78
C ASN A 306 -29.67 9.88 7.66
N GLY A 307 -30.11 9.21 8.72
CA GLY A 307 -31.48 8.68 8.85
C GLY A 307 -32.51 9.79 8.99
#